data_AF-A0A7L0N4C8-F1
#
_entry.id   AF-A0A7L0N4C8-F1
#
_cell.length_a   1.000
_cell.length_b   1.000
_cell.length_c   1.000
_cell.angle_alpha   90.00
_cell.angle_beta   90.00
_cell.angle_gamma   90.00
#
_symmetry.space_group_name_H-M   'P 1'
#
loop_
_entity.id
_entity.type
_entity.pdbx_description
1 polymer ?
#
loop_
_entity_poly.entity_id
_entity_poly.type
_entity_poly.pdbx_seq_one_letter_code
_entity_poly.pdbx_strand_id
1 'polypeptide(L)'
;SMQCFPGLVLALSSLLGALALLQLSLYLRVPSRYGKHEERAVRPRGRLPARCAWFLQELPSFLVPALLLALRSPPRLEPLGCRLLCCLFCWHYFYRTFIYPFFTRGRPFPLQLLFFGMLFCIYNGFLQGYYLIYCAEYPNDWCTDIRFTSGLLLFLLGMGINIHSDLLLRQLRKPGEVTYKIPQGGLFTYVSGANYFGEIVEWFGFAIATWSLPAFAFAFFTLCCIGPRAYHHHRYYLKTFTDYPKSRKALIPFVF
;
A
#
# COMPACT_ATOMS: atom_id res chain seq x y z
N SER A 1 -13.20 7.19 -28.14
CA SER A 1 -12.47 7.74 -26.98
C SER A 1 -13.10 7.19 -25.71
N MET A 2 -12.31 6.77 -24.71
CA MET A 2 -12.87 6.39 -23.41
C MET A 2 -13.48 7.64 -22.75
N GLN A 3 -14.78 7.57 -22.40
CA GLN A 3 -15.49 8.59 -21.62
C GLN A 3 -15.61 8.14 -20.16
N CYS A 4 -15.95 9.05 -19.25
CA CYS A 4 -16.23 8.68 -17.87
C CYS A 4 -17.53 7.87 -17.78
N PHE A 5 -17.47 6.69 -17.16
CA PHE A 5 -18.61 5.85 -16.84
C PHE A 5 -18.75 5.77 -15.30
N PRO A 6 -19.58 6.62 -14.67
CA PRO A 6 -19.73 6.64 -13.22
C PRO A 6 -20.17 5.30 -12.62
N GLY A 7 -21.03 4.57 -13.33
CA GLY A 7 -21.47 3.22 -12.92
C GLY A 7 -20.32 2.21 -12.82
N LEU A 8 -19.33 2.30 -13.72
CA LEU A 8 -18.14 1.46 -13.67
C LEU A 8 -17.29 1.81 -12.44
N VAL A 9 -17.05 3.09 -12.19
CA VAL A 9 -16.27 3.55 -11.02
C VAL A 9 -16.94 3.10 -9.72
N LEU A 10 -18.26 3.25 -9.62
CA LEU A 10 -19.02 2.83 -8.44
C LEU A 10 -18.97 1.32 -8.24
N ALA A 11 -19.19 0.54 -9.30
CA ALA A 11 -19.17 -0.91 -9.23
C ALA A 11 -17.79 -1.44 -8.82
N LEU A 12 -16.72 -0.91 -9.42
CA LEU A 12 -15.36 -1.27 -9.03
C LEU A 12 -15.08 -0.84 -7.59
N SER A 13 -15.33 0.41 -7.21
CA SER A 13 -15.09 0.88 -5.83
C SER A 13 -15.85 0.05 -4.78
N SER A 14 -17.09 -0.34 -5.09
CA SER A 14 -17.91 -1.19 -4.22
C SER A 14 -17.35 -2.60 -4.10
N LEU A 15 -16.87 -3.18 -5.22
CA LEU A 15 -16.18 -4.47 -5.21
C LEU A 15 -14.92 -4.41 -4.34
N LEU A 16 -14.12 -3.35 -4.45
CA LEU A 16 -12.92 -3.15 -3.64
C LEU A 16 -13.26 -3.07 -2.14
N GLY A 17 -14.32 -2.34 -1.79
CA GLY A 17 -14.84 -2.28 -0.42
C GLY A 17 -15.34 -3.63 0.10
N ALA A 18 -16.05 -4.40 -0.73
CA ALA A 18 -16.50 -5.74 -0.38
C ALA A 18 -15.32 -6.71 -0.18
N LEU A 19 -14.31 -6.64 -1.05
CA LEU A 19 -13.06 -7.40 -0.90
C LEU A 19 -12.31 -7.00 0.37
N ALA A 20 -12.31 -5.73 0.76
CA ALA A 20 -11.72 -5.26 2.01
C ALA A 20 -12.36 -5.93 3.23
N LEU A 21 -13.70 -5.94 3.29
CA LEU A 21 -14.45 -6.57 4.37
C LEU A 21 -14.25 -8.09 4.41
N LEU A 22 -14.28 -8.74 3.24
CA LEU A 22 -13.99 -10.16 3.12
C LEU A 22 -12.59 -10.46 3.66
N GLN A 23 -11.59 -9.70 3.23
CA GLN A 23 -10.20 -9.90 3.64
C GLN A 23 -10.00 -9.66 5.14
N LEU A 24 -10.64 -8.62 5.70
CA LEU A 24 -10.66 -8.37 7.14
C LEU A 24 -11.26 -9.57 7.89
N SER A 25 -12.41 -10.09 7.44
CA SER A 25 -13.06 -11.24 8.06
C SER A 25 -12.19 -12.50 8.04
N LEU A 26 -11.47 -12.73 6.94
CA LEU A 26 -10.53 -13.84 6.80
C LEU A 26 -9.33 -13.67 7.73
N TYR A 27 -8.78 -12.45 7.84
CA TYR A 27 -7.62 -12.15 8.69
C TYR A 27 -7.90 -12.23 10.18
N LEU A 28 -9.14 -11.94 10.59
CA LEU A 28 -9.59 -12.12 11.96
C LEU A 28 -9.64 -13.62 12.34
N ARG A 29 -9.83 -14.51 11.36
CA ARG A 29 -9.86 -15.97 11.56
C ARG A 29 -8.49 -16.62 11.41
N VAL A 30 -7.69 -16.22 10.42
CA VAL A 30 -6.41 -16.85 10.08
C VAL A 30 -5.38 -15.79 9.66
N PRO A 31 -4.15 -15.78 10.22
CA PRO A 31 -3.09 -14.87 9.78
C PRO A 31 -2.63 -15.12 8.34
N SER A 32 -2.10 -14.11 7.63
CA SER A 32 -1.55 -14.29 6.27
C SER A 32 -0.43 -15.32 6.27
N ARG A 33 -0.53 -16.34 5.43
CA ARG A 33 0.46 -17.43 5.35
C ARG A 33 1.76 -17.06 4.60
N TYR A 34 2.30 -15.85 4.83
CA TYR A 34 3.56 -15.41 4.21
C TYR A 34 4.43 -14.58 5.17
N GLY A 35 5.75 -14.61 4.96
CA GLY A 35 6.72 -13.88 5.77
C GLY A 35 6.94 -14.53 7.14
N LYS A 36 6.46 -13.88 8.22
CA LYS A 36 6.62 -14.36 9.61
C LYS A 36 5.70 -15.51 9.96
N HIS A 37 4.54 -15.57 9.32
CA HIS A 37 3.47 -16.52 9.61
C HIS A 37 3.36 -17.62 8.54
N GLU A 38 4.43 -17.82 7.75
CA GLU A 38 4.52 -18.95 6.84
C GLU A 38 4.79 -20.23 7.67
N GLU A 39 3.83 -21.16 7.71
CA GLU A 39 4.02 -22.48 8.31
C GLU A 39 5.10 -23.25 7.52
N ARG A 40 6.05 -23.85 8.25
CA ARG A 40 7.12 -24.68 7.65
C ARG A 40 6.61 -25.90 6.88
N ALA A 41 5.33 -26.26 7.04
CA ALA A 41 4.80 -27.60 6.72
C ALA A 41 4.38 -27.81 5.26
N VAL A 42 4.10 -26.78 4.47
CA VAL A 42 3.68 -26.94 3.07
C VAL A 42 4.55 -26.06 2.18
N ARG A 43 5.58 -26.64 1.56
CA ARG A 43 6.38 -25.95 0.53
C ARG A 43 5.51 -25.82 -0.73
N PRO A 44 5.00 -24.64 -1.09
CA PRO A 44 4.24 -24.48 -2.32
C PRO A 44 5.17 -24.71 -3.52
N ARG A 45 4.67 -25.38 -4.56
CA ARG A 45 5.40 -25.52 -5.83
C ARG A 45 5.54 -24.13 -6.48
N GLY A 46 6.76 -23.62 -6.55
CA GLY A 46 7.09 -22.36 -7.23
C GLY A 46 7.28 -21.15 -6.31
N ARG A 47 8.53 -20.67 -6.21
CA ARG A 47 8.90 -19.42 -5.53
C ARG A 47 9.80 -18.59 -6.41
N LEU A 48 9.69 -17.27 -6.29
CA LEU A 48 10.54 -16.31 -6.98
C LEU A 48 11.38 -15.53 -5.97
N PRO A 49 12.60 -15.08 -6.31
CA PRO A 49 13.34 -14.15 -5.47
C PRO A 49 12.48 -12.94 -5.10
N ALA A 50 12.51 -12.52 -3.83
CA ALA A 50 11.63 -11.46 -3.32
C ALA A 50 11.71 -10.18 -4.16
N ARG A 51 12.92 -9.83 -4.64
CA ARG A 51 13.13 -8.65 -5.48
C ARG A 51 12.30 -8.70 -6.76
N CYS A 52 12.38 -9.81 -7.50
CA CYS A 52 11.63 -10.00 -8.73
C CYS A 52 10.11 -10.07 -8.46
N ALA A 53 9.70 -10.73 -7.37
CA ALA A 53 8.29 -10.83 -7.01
C ALA A 53 7.70 -9.45 -6.70
N TRP A 54 8.33 -8.65 -5.85
CA TRP A 54 7.87 -7.30 -5.55
C TRP A 54 7.90 -6.38 -6.77
N PHE A 55 8.94 -6.46 -7.61
CA PHE A 55 8.99 -5.71 -8.86
C PHE A 55 7.80 -6.04 -9.78
N LEU A 56 7.60 -7.33 -10.08
CA LEU A 56 6.52 -7.78 -10.97
C LEU A 56 5.13 -7.49 -10.39
N GLN A 57 4.97 -7.62 -9.07
CA GLN A 57 3.71 -7.38 -8.39
C GLN A 57 3.24 -5.92 -8.52
N GLU A 58 4.13 -4.97 -8.24
CA GLU A 58 3.79 -3.55 -8.11
C GLU A 58 3.83 -2.79 -9.45
N LEU A 59 4.60 -3.29 -10.42
CA LEU A 59 4.76 -2.68 -11.74
C LEU A 59 3.45 -2.31 -12.45
N PRO A 60 2.38 -3.11 -12.43
CA PRO A 60 1.12 -2.75 -13.09
C PRO A 60 0.46 -1.49 -12.53
N SER A 61 0.58 -1.23 -11.22
CA SER A 61 0.01 -0.01 -10.63
C SER A 61 0.76 1.26 -11.05
N PHE A 62 1.99 1.15 -11.57
CA PHE A 62 2.69 2.25 -12.25
C PHE A 62 2.36 2.31 -13.74
N LEU A 63 2.45 1.17 -14.45
CA LEU A 63 2.32 1.13 -15.91
C LEU A 63 0.89 1.38 -16.40
N VAL A 64 -0.13 0.89 -15.70
CA VAL A 64 -1.53 1.03 -16.15
C VAL A 64 -1.96 2.50 -16.17
N PRO A 65 -1.79 3.31 -15.09
CA PRO A 65 -2.07 4.74 -15.16
C PRO A 65 -1.23 5.47 -16.22
N ALA A 66 0.05 5.12 -16.38
CA ALA A 66 0.92 5.72 -17.38
C ALA A 66 0.43 5.44 -18.82
N LEU A 67 0.00 4.21 -19.08
CA LEU A 67 -0.58 3.81 -20.36
C LEU A 67 -1.92 4.50 -20.62
N LEU A 68 -2.80 4.57 -19.61
CA LEU A 68 -4.08 5.27 -19.71
C LEU A 68 -3.89 6.76 -20.04
N LEU A 69 -2.83 7.38 -19.49
CA LEU A 69 -2.48 8.77 -19.78
C LEU A 69 -1.93 8.92 -21.20
N ALA A 70 -1.03 8.01 -21.63
CA ALA A 70 -0.41 8.04 -22.96
C ALA A 70 -1.42 7.79 -24.10
N LEU A 71 -2.43 6.94 -23.86
CA LEU A 71 -3.46 6.61 -24.85
C LEU A 71 -4.59 7.63 -24.94
N ARG A 72 -4.60 8.65 -24.06
CA ARG A 72 -5.68 9.63 -24.02
C ARG A 72 -5.46 10.77 -25.02
N SER A 73 -6.47 11.01 -25.85
CA SER A 73 -6.53 12.14 -26.78
C SER A 73 -7.83 12.94 -26.60
N PRO A 74 -7.79 14.26 -26.26
CA PRO A 74 -6.61 15.03 -25.83
C PRO A 74 -6.18 14.65 -24.38
N PRO A 75 -4.89 14.75 -24.04
CA PRO A 75 -4.44 14.53 -22.66
C PRO A 75 -5.10 15.56 -21.73
N ARG A 76 -5.92 15.10 -20.78
CA ARG A 76 -6.53 15.98 -19.77
C ARG A 76 -5.93 15.64 -18.41
N LEU A 77 -5.04 16.53 -17.98
CA LEU A 77 -4.56 16.68 -16.59
C LEU A 77 -4.68 18.15 -16.14
N GLU A 78 -5.54 18.92 -16.81
CA GLU A 78 -5.98 20.22 -16.32
C GLU A 78 -7.22 20.00 -15.45
N PRO A 79 -7.32 20.63 -14.27
CA PRO A 79 -6.40 21.61 -13.66
C PRO A 79 -5.24 21.00 -12.84
N LEU A 80 -4.29 21.84 -12.39
CA LEU A 80 -3.06 21.47 -11.67
C LEU A 80 -3.25 20.41 -10.57
N GLY A 81 -4.34 20.50 -9.79
CA GLY A 81 -4.66 19.53 -8.74
C GLY A 81 -4.73 18.10 -9.26
N CYS A 82 -5.37 17.89 -10.42
CA CYS A 82 -5.48 16.57 -11.05
C CYS A 82 -4.10 16.00 -11.42
N ARG A 83 -3.24 16.86 -11.98
CA ARG A 83 -1.85 16.50 -12.33
C ARG A 83 -1.04 16.11 -11.11
N LEU A 84 -1.10 16.89 -10.04
CA LEU A 84 -0.38 16.60 -8.80
C LEU A 84 -0.84 15.27 -8.19
N LEU A 85 -2.15 15.00 -8.14
CA LEU A 85 -2.68 13.73 -7.60
C LEU A 85 -2.23 12.52 -8.42
N CYS A 86 -2.26 12.61 -9.76
CA CYS A 86 -1.68 11.57 -10.62
C CYS A 86 -0.17 11.39 -10.37
N CYS A 87 0.59 12.48 -10.22
CA CYS A 87 2.01 12.43 -9.90
C CYS A 87 2.28 11.76 -8.55
N LEU A 88 1.50 12.05 -7.51
CA LEU A 88 1.64 11.41 -6.19
C LEU A 88 1.44 9.90 -6.26
N PHE A 89 0.38 9.45 -6.94
CA PHE A 89 0.11 8.03 -7.13
C PHE A 89 1.24 7.33 -7.88
N CYS A 90 1.67 7.91 -9.02
CA CYS A 90 2.77 7.39 -9.81
C CYS A 90 4.10 7.43 -9.05
N TRP A 91 4.34 8.44 -8.21
CA TRP A 91 5.56 8.58 -7.41
C TRP A 91 5.65 7.50 -6.34
N HIS A 92 4.56 7.22 -5.62
CA HIS A 92 4.48 6.10 -4.69
C HIS A 92 4.85 4.79 -5.39
N TYR A 93 4.16 4.46 -6.49
CA TYR A 93 4.40 3.21 -7.19
C TYR A 93 5.75 3.16 -7.91
N PHE A 94 6.32 4.30 -8.29
CA PHE A 94 7.69 4.37 -8.78
C PHE A 94 8.67 3.95 -7.68
N TYR A 95 8.53 4.49 -6.47
CA TYR A 95 9.34 4.07 -5.33
C TYR A 95 9.13 2.57 -5.02
N ARG A 96 7.88 2.10 -4.93
CA ARG A 96 7.55 0.71 -4.59
C ARG A 96 8.00 -0.30 -5.65
N THR A 97 8.09 0.10 -6.92
CA THR A 97 8.47 -0.78 -8.04
C THR A 97 9.97 -0.71 -8.33
N PHE A 98 10.54 0.49 -8.46
CA PHE A 98 11.90 0.68 -8.98
C PHE A 98 12.94 0.95 -7.90
N ILE A 99 12.55 1.24 -6.65
CA ILE A 99 13.50 1.54 -5.57
C ILE A 99 13.43 0.44 -4.51
N TYR A 100 12.26 0.22 -3.91
CA TYR A 100 12.06 -0.73 -2.83
C TYR A 100 12.51 -2.17 -3.16
N PRO A 101 12.19 -2.77 -4.33
CA PRO A 101 12.50 -4.16 -4.62
C PRO A 101 14.00 -4.40 -4.83
N PHE A 102 14.77 -3.40 -5.28
CA PHE A 102 16.23 -3.52 -5.37
C PHE A 102 16.88 -3.65 -3.99
N PHE A 103 16.23 -3.08 -2.98
CA PHE A 103 16.74 -3.01 -1.63
C PHE A 103 16.11 -4.04 -0.67
N THR A 104 15.02 -4.69 -1.07
CA THR A 104 14.36 -5.68 -0.22
C THR A 104 15.25 -6.90 0.08
N ARG A 105 15.25 -7.32 1.33
CA ARG A 105 15.97 -8.49 1.88
C ARG A 105 14.96 -9.52 2.42
N GLY A 106 13.96 -9.82 1.59
CA GLY A 106 12.86 -10.75 1.88
C GLY A 106 13.18 -12.21 1.56
N ARG A 107 12.40 -13.14 2.14
CA ARG A 107 12.39 -14.56 1.77
C ARG A 107 11.79 -14.74 0.36
N PRO A 108 12.14 -15.82 -0.37
CA PRO A 108 11.50 -16.15 -1.64
C PRO A 108 9.97 -16.13 -1.52
N PHE A 109 9.32 -15.45 -2.47
CA PHE A 109 7.89 -15.13 -2.46
C PHE A 109 7.08 -16.21 -3.21
N PRO A 110 5.96 -16.71 -2.66
CA PRO A 110 5.09 -17.68 -3.33
C PRO A 110 4.48 -17.14 -4.62
N LEU A 111 4.52 -17.91 -5.71
CA LEU A 111 3.97 -17.49 -7.01
C LEU A 111 2.45 -17.21 -6.98
N GLN A 112 1.70 -17.98 -6.18
CA GLN A 112 0.26 -17.77 -6.04
C GLN A 112 -0.05 -16.38 -5.48
N LEU A 113 0.71 -15.93 -4.46
CA LEU A 113 0.53 -14.59 -3.89
C LEU A 113 0.95 -13.50 -4.87
N LEU A 114 1.98 -13.75 -5.68
CA LEU A 114 2.44 -12.83 -6.71
C LEU A 114 1.31 -12.63 -7.75
N PHE A 115 0.69 -13.71 -8.20
CA PHE A 115 -0.41 -13.66 -9.15
C PHE A 115 -1.58 -12.80 -8.65
N PHE A 116 -2.05 -13.05 -7.42
CA PHE A 116 -3.13 -12.25 -6.83
C PHE A 116 -2.72 -10.80 -6.60
N GLY A 117 -1.47 -10.55 -6.19
CA GLY A 117 -0.93 -9.21 -6.03
C GLY A 117 -0.86 -8.43 -7.35
N MET A 118 -0.43 -9.07 -8.46
CA MET A 118 -0.43 -8.46 -9.79
C MET A 118 -1.85 -8.13 -10.25
N LEU A 119 -2.80 -9.06 -10.10
CA LEU A 119 -4.20 -8.81 -10.46
C LEU A 119 -4.77 -7.63 -9.69
N PHE A 120 -4.48 -7.55 -8.39
CA PHE A 120 -4.86 -6.40 -7.57
C PHE A 120 -4.23 -5.11 -8.06
N CYS A 121 -2.93 -5.11 -8.39
CA CYS A 121 -2.23 -3.91 -8.86
C CYS A 121 -2.71 -3.44 -10.24
N ILE A 122 -3.07 -4.36 -11.14
CA ILE A 122 -3.73 -4.05 -12.41
C ILE A 122 -5.09 -3.39 -12.14
N TYR A 123 -5.91 -4.04 -11.30
CA TYR A 123 -7.24 -3.59 -10.96
C TYR A 123 -7.24 -2.20 -10.29
N ASN A 124 -6.41 -2.00 -9.26
CA ASN A 124 -6.32 -0.75 -8.53
C ASN A 124 -5.67 0.34 -9.40
N GLY A 125 -4.59 0.02 -10.12
CA GLY A 125 -3.95 0.95 -11.06
C GLY A 125 -4.93 1.43 -12.13
N PHE A 126 -5.75 0.52 -12.68
CA PHE A 126 -6.82 0.88 -13.59
C PHE A 126 -7.87 1.76 -12.91
N LEU A 127 -8.41 1.38 -11.75
CA LEU A 127 -9.46 2.12 -11.07
C LEU A 127 -9.04 3.56 -10.72
N GLN A 128 -7.87 3.74 -10.09
CA GLN A 128 -7.37 5.06 -9.70
C GLN A 128 -6.99 5.89 -10.92
N GLY A 129 -6.24 5.30 -11.86
CA GLY A 129 -5.83 5.97 -13.09
C GLY A 129 -7.02 6.38 -13.96
N TYR A 130 -7.97 5.46 -14.18
CA TYR A 130 -9.19 5.72 -14.95
C TYR A 130 -10.02 6.84 -14.31
N TYR A 131 -10.20 6.83 -12.99
CA TYR A 131 -10.94 7.89 -12.31
C TYR A 131 -10.25 9.25 -12.45
N LEU A 132 -8.96 9.35 -12.06
CA LEU A 132 -8.25 10.63 -12.07
C LEU A 132 -8.09 11.21 -13.47
N ILE A 133 -7.89 10.35 -14.46
CA ILE A 133 -7.79 10.78 -15.84
C ILE A 133 -9.21 11.11 -16.33
N TYR A 134 -10.11 10.14 -16.45
CA TYR A 134 -11.33 10.32 -17.23
C TYR A 134 -12.51 10.95 -16.48
N CYS A 135 -12.59 10.83 -15.16
CA CYS A 135 -13.78 11.16 -14.37
C CYS A 135 -13.61 12.31 -13.37
N ALA A 136 -12.41 12.53 -12.85
CA ALA A 136 -12.18 13.51 -11.82
C ALA A 136 -12.29 14.94 -12.38
N GLU A 137 -13.06 15.77 -11.71
CA GLU A 137 -13.21 17.18 -12.01
C GLU A 137 -12.96 17.98 -10.74
N TYR A 138 -11.89 18.79 -10.77
CA TYR A 138 -11.49 19.63 -9.65
C TYR A 138 -11.63 21.11 -10.05
N PRO A 139 -11.94 22.00 -9.10
CA PRO A 139 -11.83 23.45 -9.28
C PRO A 139 -10.38 23.88 -9.59
N ASN A 140 -10.21 25.06 -10.19
CA ASN A 140 -8.86 25.60 -10.48
C ASN A 140 -8.07 25.94 -9.21
N ASP A 141 -8.77 26.31 -8.14
CA ASP A 141 -8.24 26.65 -6.82
C ASP A 141 -8.10 25.42 -5.90
N TRP A 142 -8.31 24.20 -6.41
CA TRP A 142 -8.26 22.97 -5.61
C TRP A 142 -6.98 22.81 -4.79
N CYS A 143 -5.84 23.27 -5.32
CA CYS A 143 -4.55 23.20 -4.61
C CYS A 143 -4.53 24.00 -3.30
N THR A 144 -5.42 24.99 -3.14
CA THR A 144 -5.56 25.80 -1.92
C THR A 144 -6.66 25.30 -0.99
N ASP A 145 -7.49 24.36 -1.45
CA ASP A 145 -8.56 23.79 -0.64
C ASP A 145 -7.97 23.02 0.56
N ILE A 146 -8.66 23.10 1.70
CA ILE A 146 -8.23 22.43 2.93
C ILE A 146 -8.12 20.91 2.75
N ARG A 147 -8.96 20.31 1.91
CA ARG A 147 -8.94 18.88 1.59
C ARG A 147 -7.66 18.51 0.85
N PHE A 148 -7.30 19.27 -0.18
CA PHE A 148 -6.08 19.01 -0.93
C PHE A 148 -4.84 19.21 -0.06
N THR A 149 -4.74 20.34 0.64
CA THR A 149 -3.57 20.68 1.45
C THR A 149 -3.38 19.74 2.63
N SER A 150 -4.43 19.46 3.42
CA SER A 150 -4.34 18.49 4.53
C SER A 150 -4.09 17.07 4.03
N GLY A 151 -4.75 16.65 2.95
CA GLY A 151 -4.55 15.34 2.34
C GLY A 151 -3.13 15.16 1.79
N LEU A 152 -2.56 16.17 1.14
CA LEU A 152 -1.17 16.17 0.66
C LEU A 152 -0.18 16.06 1.83
N LEU A 153 -0.39 16.82 2.90
CA LEU A 153 0.46 16.74 4.09
C LEU A 153 0.42 15.34 4.72
N LEU A 154 -0.77 14.75 4.85
CA LEU A 154 -0.93 13.38 5.34
C LEU A 154 -0.28 12.36 4.41
N PHE A 155 -0.42 12.53 3.09
CA PHE A 155 0.21 11.66 2.09
C PHE A 155 1.74 11.66 2.25
N LEU A 156 2.36 12.84 2.27
CA LEU A 156 3.81 12.98 2.39
C LEU A 156 4.33 12.48 3.75
N LEU A 157 3.60 12.76 4.84
CA LEU A 157 3.92 12.25 6.17
C LEU A 157 3.87 10.72 6.22
N GLY A 158 2.80 10.14 5.69
CA GLY A 158 2.60 8.69 5.62
C GLY A 158 3.69 8.01 4.80
N MET A 159 3.97 8.53 3.60
CA MET A 159 5.03 8.05 2.72
C MET A 159 6.41 8.13 3.40
N GLY A 160 6.71 9.25 4.08
CA GLY A 160 7.94 9.42 4.84
C GLY A 160 8.10 8.38 5.96
N ILE A 161 7.04 8.12 6.73
CA ILE A 161 7.01 7.08 7.77
C ILE A 161 7.20 5.69 7.16
N ASN A 162 6.51 5.39 6.05
CA ASN A 162 6.59 4.10 5.37
C ASN A 162 8.03 3.82 4.90
N ILE A 163 8.61 4.75 4.13
CA ILE A 163 9.97 4.64 3.59
C ILE A 163 10.99 4.53 4.72
N HIS A 164 10.92 5.41 5.72
CA HIS A 164 11.85 5.39 6.85
C HIS A 164 11.79 4.05 7.59
N SER A 165 10.58 3.53 7.83
CA SER A 165 10.37 2.26 8.53
C SER A 165 10.87 1.07 7.70
N ASP A 166 10.65 1.06 6.39
CA ASP A 166 11.16 0.01 5.50
C ASP A 166 12.69 0.02 5.41
N LEU A 167 13.33 1.20 5.47
CA LEU A 167 14.79 1.33 5.56
C LEU A 167 15.34 0.74 6.87
N LEU A 168 14.70 1.03 8.02
CA LEU A 168 15.08 0.43 9.30
C LEU A 168 14.93 -1.09 9.28
N LEU A 169 13.81 -1.61 8.76
CA LEU A 169 13.58 -3.06 8.63
C LEU A 169 14.62 -3.74 7.74
N ARG A 170 15.05 -3.08 6.66
CA ARG A 170 16.11 -3.57 5.78
C ARG A 170 17.46 -3.69 6.53
N GLN A 171 17.80 -2.69 7.35
CA GLN A 171 19.07 -2.66 8.08
C GLN A 171 19.19 -3.78 9.11
N LEU A 172 18.07 -4.35 9.57
CA LEU A 172 18.06 -5.48 10.51
C LEU A 172 18.68 -6.77 9.94
N ARG A 173 18.73 -6.93 8.61
CA ARG A 173 19.20 -8.17 7.96
C ARG A 173 20.43 -7.92 7.12
N LYS A 174 21.46 -8.76 7.24
CA LYS A 174 22.53 -8.85 6.24
C LYS A 174 22.01 -9.52 4.96
N PRO A 175 22.61 -9.28 3.78
CA PRO A 175 22.26 -10.00 2.56
C PRO A 175 22.31 -11.52 2.78
N GLY A 176 21.24 -12.24 2.44
CA GLY A 176 21.11 -13.70 2.67
C GLY A 176 20.66 -14.11 4.08
N GLU A 177 20.59 -13.19 5.04
CA GLU A 177 20.13 -13.47 6.40
C GLU A 177 18.60 -13.57 6.47
N VAL A 178 18.10 -14.60 7.15
CA VAL A 178 16.67 -14.93 7.20
C VAL A 178 16.09 -14.86 8.63
N THR A 179 16.85 -14.28 9.55
CA THR A 179 16.49 -14.10 10.96
C THR A 179 15.53 -12.91 11.13
N TYR A 180 14.74 -12.97 12.21
CA TYR A 180 13.90 -11.85 12.65
C TYR A 180 14.58 -11.20 13.86
N LYS A 181 14.60 -9.87 13.89
CA LYS A 181 15.11 -9.05 14.99
C LYS A 181 14.03 -8.04 15.40
N ILE A 182 14.14 -7.51 16.62
CA ILE A 182 13.26 -6.46 17.11
C ILE A 182 13.62 -5.16 16.37
N PRO A 183 12.69 -4.54 15.62
CA PRO A 183 12.94 -3.25 15.00
C PRO A 183 13.06 -2.16 16.07
N GLN A 184 14.06 -1.29 15.95
CA GLN A 184 14.29 -0.17 16.84
C GLN A 184 14.48 1.12 16.04
N GLY A 185 14.28 2.28 16.69
CA GLY A 185 14.38 3.59 16.05
C GLY A 185 13.06 4.08 15.44
N GLY A 186 12.97 5.40 15.26
CA GLY A 186 11.80 6.07 14.68
C GLY A 186 10.48 5.67 15.35
N LEU A 187 9.44 5.49 14.53
CA LEU A 187 8.11 5.16 15.01
C LEU A 187 7.99 3.71 15.53
N PHE A 188 8.98 2.85 15.29
CA PHE A 188 8.99 1.50 15.89
C PHE A 188 9.09 1.53 17.41
N THR A 189 9.54 2.63 18.00
CA THR A 189 9.52 2.84 19.46
C THR A 189 8.10 2.81 20.05
N TYR A 190 7.10 3.20 19.27
CA TYR A 190 5.69 3.26 19.69
C TYR A 190 4.86 2.10 19.14
N VAL A 191 5.12 1.64 17.91
CA VAL A 191 4.28 0.63 17.25
C VAL A 191 5.08 -0.49 16.58
N SER A 192 4.53 -1.70 16.49
CA SER A 192 5.18 -2.83 15.81
C SER A 192 5.15 -2.72 14.29
N GLY A 193 4.07 -2.19 13.73
CA GLY A 193 3.83 -2.07 12.30
C GLY A 193 4.01 -0.64 11.79
N ALA A 194 5.13 0.01 12.12
CA ALA A 194 5.36 1.42 11.76
C ALA A 194 5.25 1.70 10.25
N ASN A 195 5.77 0.80 9.40
CA ASN A 195 5.64 0.93 7.94
C ASN A 195 4.18 0.82 7.48
N TYR A 196 3.40 -0.07 8.10
CA TYR A 196 1.97 -0.21 7.81
C TYR A 196 1.15 1.00 8.26
N PHE A 197 1.49 1.58 9.41
CA PHE A 197 0.88 2.83 9.87
C PHE A 197 1.14 3.96 8.86
N GLY A 198 2.39 4.12 8.42
CA GLY A 198 2.74 5.11 7.39
C GLY A 198 1.94 4.93 6.10
N GLU A 199 1.85 3.70 5.60
CA GLU A 199 1.12 3.38 4.37
C GLU A 199 -0.40 3.63 4.50
N ILE A 200 -0.99 3.35 5.65
CA ILE A 200 -2.40 3.68 5.92
C ILE A 200 -2.60 5.20 5.92
N VAL A 201 -1.77 5.94 6.65
CA VAL A 201 -1.83 7.42 6.70
C VAL A 201 -1.66 8.01 5.30
N GLU A 202 -0.75 7.45 4.51
CA GLU A 202 -0.49 7.86 3.13
C GLU A 202 -1.75 7.76 2.28
N TRP A 203 -2.40 6.58 2.24
CA TRP A 203 -3.57 6.36 1.40
C TRP A 203 -4.83 7.08 1.90
N PHE A 204 -5.01 7.27 3.21
CA PHE A 204 -6.08 8.15 3.71
C PHE A 204 -5.82 9.61 3.34
N GLY A 205 -4.57 10.07 3.40
CA GLY A 205 -4.19 11.39 2.87
C GLY A 205 -4.52 11.53 1.39
N PHE A 206 -4.22 10.51 0.58
CA PHE A 206 -4.59 10.46 -0.83
C PHE A 206 -6.11 10.51 -1.05
N ALA A 207 -6.88 9.76 -0.26
CA ALA A 207 -8.34 9.77 -0.34
C ALA A 207 -8.93 11.15 0.01
N ILE A 208 -8.37 11.84 0.99
CA ILE A 208 -8.78 13.21 1.35
C ILE A 208 -8.40 14.19 0.23
N ALA A 209 -7.17 14.10 -0.31
CA ALA A 209 -6.69 15.02 -1.35
C ALA A 209 -7.42 14.86 -2.70
N THR A 210 -7.77 13.62 -3.06
CA THR A 210 -8.58 13.32 -4.27
C THR A 210 -10.07 13.51 -4.03
N TRP A 211 -10.51 13.52 -2.77
CA TRP A 211 -11.92 13.56 -2.38
C TRP A 211 -12.80 12.57 -3.19
N SER A 212 -12.29 11.36 -3.41
CA SER A 212 -12.87 10.40 -4.35
C SER A 212 -13.23 9.06 -3.71
N LEU A 213 -14.36 8.49 -4.13
CA LEU A 213 -14.80 7.16 -3.73
C LEU A 213 -13.76 6.05 -4.02
N PRO A 214 -13.16 5.95 -5.23
CA PRO A 214 -12.16 4.91 -5.50
C PRO A 214 -10.92 5.03 -4.60
N ALA A 215 -10.43 6.24 -4.33
CA ALA A 215 -9.28 6.41 -3.45
C ALA A 215 -9.62 6.05 -2.00
N PHE A 216 -10.81 6.42 -1.51
CA PHE A 216 -11.28 5.99 -0.19
C PHE A 216 -11.44 4.48 -0.10
N ALA A 217 -12.04 3.83 -1.10
CA ALA A 217 -12.17 2.38 -1.14
C ALA A 217 -10.81 1.68 -1.08
N PHE A 218 -9.79 2.24 -1.74
CA PHE A 218 -8.43 1.72 -1.67
C PHE A 218 -7.76 1.96 -0.31
N ALA A 219 -7.90 3.15 0.28
CA ALA A 219 -7.41 3.43 1.63
C ALA A 219 -8.03 2.48 2.67
N PHE A 220 -9.34 2.24 2.57
CA PHE A 220 -10.06 1.29 3.41
C PHE A 220 -9.59 -0.15 3.18
N PHE A 221 -9.42 -0.56 1.92
CA PHE A 221 -8.86 -1.86 1.59
C PHE A 221 -7.47 -2.06 2.18
N THR A 222 -6.60 -1.05 2.08
CA THR A 222 -5.26 -1.09 2.67
C THR A 222 -5.34 -1.28 4.18
N LEU A 223 -6.15 -0.50 4.90
CA LEU A 223 -6.38 -0.66 6.34
C LEU A 223 -6.84 -2.08 6.70
N CYS A 224 -7.83 -2.62 5.99
CA CYS A 224 -8.35 -3.96 6.21
C CYS A 224 -7.33 -5.08 5.92
N CYS A 225 -6.40 -4.85 5.01
CA CYS A 225 -5.38 -5.83 4.62
C CYS A 225 -4.14 -5.79 5.53
N ILE A 226 -3.56 -4.61 5.75
CA ILE A 226 -2.29 -4.47 6.46
C ILE A 226 -2.48 -4.16 7.95
N GLY A 227 -3.64 -3.65 8.36
CA GLY A 227 -3.98 -3.41 9.77
C GLY A 227 -3.96 -4.68 10.61
N PRO A 228 -4.73 -5.74 10.26
CA PRO A 228 -4.67 -7.02 10.96
C PRO A 228 -3.28 -7.67 10.91
N ARG A 229 -2.51 -7.42 9.85
CA ARG A 229 -1.14 -7.92 9.72
C ARG A 229 -0.21 -7.28 10.76
N ALA A 230 -0.38 -5.99 11.07
CA ALA A 230 0.34 -5.33 12.15
C ALA A 230 0.06 -5.97 13.51
N TYR A 231 -1.20 -6.31 13.79
CA TYR A 231 -1.61 -7.04 14.99
C TYR A 231 -0.95 -8.41 15.10
N HIS A 232 -0.95 -9.20 14.01
CA HIS A 232 -0.29 -10.50 14.01
C HIS A 232 1.24 -10.38 14.17
N HIS A 233 1.86 -9.37 13.58
CA HIS A 233 3.27 -9.05 13.80
C HIS A 233 3.57 -8.69 15.27
N HIS A 234 2.72 -7.89 15.89
CA HIS A 234 2.84 -7.52 17.31
C HIS A 234 2.77 -8.75 18.21
N ARG A 235 1.77 -9.63 18.01
CA ARG A 235 1.65 -10.89 18.75
C ARG A 235 2.83 -11.82 18.54
N TYR A 236 3.34 -11.90 17.31
CA TYR A 236 4.56 -12.66 17.03
C TYR A 236 5.74 -12.14 17.85
N TYR A 237 5.97 -10.82 17.85
CA TYR A 237 7.07 -10.22 18.60
C TYR A 237 6.98 -10.47 20.10
N LEU A 238 5.80 -10.29 20.71
CA LEU A 238 5.56 -10.56 22.13
C LEU A 238 5.80 -12.03 22.51
N LYS A 239 5.49 -12.97 21.61
CA LYS A 239 5.68 -14.40 21.84
C LYS A 239 7.13 -14.86 21.61
N THR A 240 7.82 -14.25 20.65
CA THR A 240 9.15 -14.69 20.21
C THR A 240 10.29 -14.05 20.99
N PHE A 241 10.15 -12.80 21.42
CA PHE A 241 11.23 -12.07 22.09
C PHE A 241 10.82 -11.70 23.51
N THR A 242 11.54 -12.23 24.49
CA THR A 242 11.37 -11.90 25.92
C THR A 242 11.60 -10.41 26.18
N ASP A 243 12.55 -9.82 25.47
CA ASP A 243 12.98 -8.42 25.65
C ASP A 243 12.18 -7.44 24.76
N TYR A 244 11.04 -7.88 24.22
CA TYR A 244 10.20 -7.02 23.40
C TYR A 244 9.54 -5.90 24.24
N PRO A 245 9.64 -4.62 23.84
CA PRO A 245 9.03 -3.53 24.61
C PRO A 245 7.51 -3.65 24.70
N LYS A 246 7.00 -3.95 25.90
CA LYS A 246 5.56 -4.16 26.17
C LYS A 246 4.72 -2.88 26.07
N SER A 247 5.36 -1.71 26.09
CA SER A 247 4.70 -0.41 25.88
C SER A 247 4.27 -0.18 24.43
N ARG A 248 4.88 -0.88 23.47
CA ARG A 248 4.53 -0.75 22.05
C ARG A 248 3.11 -1.22 21.79
N LYS A 249 2.46 -0.57 20.83
CA LYS A 249 1.19 -0.98 20.27
C LYS A 249 1.40 -1.68 18.92
N ALA A 250 0.36 -2.25 18.34
CA ALA A 250 0.46 -2.96 17.07
C ALA A 250 0.61 -1.99 15.88
N LEU A 251 -0.21 -0.93 15.82
CA LEU A 251 -0.38 -0.10 14.64
C LEU A 251 -0.59 1.39 14.95
N ILE A 252 -1.53 1.75 15.82
CA ILE A 252 -1.87 3.12 16.17
C ILE A 252 -1.15 3.47 17.48
N PRO A 253 -0.25 4.47 17.48
CA PRO A 253 0.49 4.86 18.68
C PRO A 253 -0.44 5.09 19.87
N PHE A 254 -0.09 4.50 21.00
CA PHE A 254 -0.81 4.60 22.29
C PHE A 254 -2.24 4.00 22.32
N VAL A 255 -2.80 3.57 21.19
CA VAL A 255 -4.19 3.06 21.10
C VAL A 255 -4.22 1.56 20.83
N PHE A 256 -3.77 1.12 19.65
CA PHE A 256 -3.96 -0.25 19.14
C PHE A 256 -2.68 -0.81 18.56
#